data_AF-A0A7Y2A3U8-F1
#
_entry.id   AF-A0A7Y2A3U8-F1
#
_cell.length_a   1.000
_cell.length_b   1.000
_cell.length_c   1.000
_cell.angle_alpha   90.00
_cell.angle_beta   90.00
_cell.angle_gamma   90.00
#
_symmetry.space_group_name_H-M   'P 1'
#
loop_
_entity.id
_entity.type
_entity.pdbx_description
1 polymer ?
#
loop_
_entity_poly.entity_id
_entity_poly.type
_entity_poly.pdbx_seq_one_letter_code
_entity_poly.pdbx_strand_id
1 'polypeptide(L)'
;TEITGWKPHEVIGRNPRILKSGRHDEAFYAEMWRALAEEGRWRGEVTNRAKNGTEYRERLTITTIHDPDGLPEGYVAVFTETAT
;
A
#
# COMPACT_ATOMS: atom_id res chain seq x y z
N THR A 1 11.94 9.21 -2.54
CA THR A 1 11.50 9.50 -3.93
C THR A 1 12.05 8.49 -4.93
N GLU A 2 13.08 7.71 -4.58
CA GLU A 2 13.82 6.87 -5.55
C GLU A 2 12.98 5.74 -6.16
N ILE A 3 12.21 5.00 -5.34
CA ILE A 3 11.43 3.85 -5.85
C ILE A 3 10.17 4.33 -6.60
N THR A 4 9.35 5.17 -5.96
CA THR A 4 8.04 5.55 -6.51
C THR A 4 8.09 6.73 -7.49
N GLY A 5 9.17 7.51 -7.49
CA GLY A 5 9.31 8.72 -8.29
C GLY A 5 8.47 9.92 -7.84
N TRP A 6 7.64 9.78 -6.81
CA TRP A 6 6.77 10.86 -6.31
C TRP A 6 7.45 11.67 -5.20
N LYS A 7 7.30 13.01 -5.24
CA LYS A 7 7.73 13.90 -4.15
C LYS A 7 6.66 13.98 -3.06
N PRO A 8 7.03 14.28 -1.79
CA PRO A 8 6.06 14.35 -0.68
C PRO A 8 4.86 15.26 -0.93
N HIS A 9 5.08 16.47 -1.45
CA HIS A 9 4.00 17.44 -1.73
C HIS A 9 3.05 16.98 -2.85
N GLU A 10 3.42 15.97 -3.63
CA GLU A 10 2.59 15.42 -4.71
C GLU A 10 1.67 14.28 -4.23
N VAL A 11 1.89 13.78 -3.01
CA VAL A 11 1.23 12.59 -2.48
C VAL A 11 0.52 12.82 -1.15
N ILE A 12 0.95 13.81 -0.35
CA ILE A 12 0.24 14.18 0.89
C ILE A 12 -1.20 14.57 0.56
N GLY A 13 -2.15 13.99 1.29
CA GLY A 13 -3.59 14.17 1.07
C GLY A 13 -4.17 13.38 -0.11
N ARG A 14 -3.38 12.57 -0.81
CA ARG A 14 -3.87 11.73 -1.91
C ARG A 14 -4.07 10.28 -1.47
N ASN A 15 -4.98 9.61 -2.16
CA ASN A 15 -5.22 8.19 -1.96
C ASN A 15 -4.04 7.35 -2.51
N PRO A 16 -3.53 6.33 -1.79
CA PRO A 16 -2.43 5.47 -2.23
C PRO A 16 -2.65 4.78 -3.59
N ARG A 17 -3.89 4.69 -4.07
CA ARG A 17 -4.25 4.18 -5.42
C ARG A 17 -3.54 4.89 -6.57
N ILE A 18 -2.89 6.04 -6.34
CA ILE A 18 -1.98 6.66 -7.33
C ILE A 18 -0.84 5.72 -7.77
N LEU A 19 -0.48 4.73 -6.94
CA LEU A 19 0.54 3.72 -7.25
C LEU A 19 -0.03 2.49 -7.98
N LYS A 20 -1.36 2.38 -8.15
CA LYS A 20 -2.02 1.18 -8.70
C LYS A 20 -1.58 0.93 -10.16
N SER A 21 -1.01 -0.24 -10.43
CA SER A 21 -0.62 -0.69 -11.78
C SER A 21 -1.82 -1.16 -12.63
N GLY A 22 -2.83 -1.76 -11.99
CA GLY A 22 -3.92 -2.47 -12.67
C GLY A 22 -3.68 -3.97 -12.83
N ARG A 23 -2.57 -4.52 -12.30
CA ARG A 23 -2.26 -5.96 -12.31
C ARG A 23 -3.10 -6.79 -11.35
N HIS A 24 -3.64 -6.15 -10.31
CA HIS A 24 -4.42 -6.78 -9.25
C HIS A 24 -5.89 -6.40 -9.39
N ASP A 25 -6.76 -7.39 -9.27
CA ASP A 25 -8.21 -7.24 -9.41
C ASP A 25 -8.87 -6.73 -8.11
N GLU A 26 -10.18 -6.57 -8.14
CA GLU A 26 -10.93 -6.08 -6.98
C GLU A 26 -10.96 -7.09 -5.83
N ALA A 27 -10.96 -8.39 -6.13
CA ALA A 27 -10.95 -9.45 -5.13
C ALA A 27 -9.67 -9.41 -4.30
N PHE A 28 -8.51 -9.21 -4.93
CA PHE A 28 -7.22 -9.04 -4.25
C PHE A 28 -7.26 -7.91 -3.22
N TYR A 29 -7.77 -6.73 -3.61
CA TYR A 29 -7.85 -5.60 -2.68
C TYR A 29 -8.93 -5.81 -1.62
N ALA A 30 -10.03 -6.51 -1.93
CA ALA A 30 -11.04 -6.86 -0.94
C ALA A 30 -10.48 -7.76 0.16
N GLU A 31 -9.67 -8.76 -0.20
CA GLU A 31 -8.98 -9.62 0.76
C GLU A 31 -7.98 -8.84 1.62
N MET A 32 -7.22 -7.92 1.02
CA MET A 32 -6.33 -7.03 1.75
C MET A 32 -7.08 -6.21 2.82
N TRP A 33 -8.18 -5.56 2.43
CA TRP A 33 -8.98 -4.76 3.35
C TRP A 33 -9.66 -5.62 4.42
N ARG A 34 -10.10 -6.84 4.07
CA ARG A 34 -10.66 -7.78 5.04
C ARG A 34 -9.63 -8.14 6.11
N ALA A 35 -8.41 -8.51 5.72
CA ALA A 35 -7.34 -8.83 6.66
C ALA A 35 -6.98 -7.64 7.57
N LEU A 36 -6.97 -6.41 7.04
CA LEU A 36 -6.73 -5.23 7.86
C LEU A 36 -7.85 -4.94 8.87
N ALA A 37 -9.09 -5.24 8.51
CA ALA A 37 -10.24 -5.08 9.39
C ALA A 37 -10.33 -6.18 10.46
N GLU A 38 -10.00 -7.43 10.11
CA GLU A 38 -10.14 -8.60 10.99
C GLU A 38 -8.90 -8.84 11.86
N GLU A 39 -7.70 -8.69 11.29
CA GLU A 39 -6.43 -9.04 11.94
C GLU A 39 -5.56 -7.83 12.29
N GLY A 40 -5.94 -6.63 11.85
CA GLY A 40 -5.13 -5.42 12.02
C GLY A 40 -3.83 -5.41 11.21
N ARG A 41 -3.64 -6.38 10.30
CA ARG A 41 -2.42 -6.51 9.49
C ARG A 41 -2.69 -7.17 8.15
N TRP A 42 -1.88 -6.81 7.16
CA TRP A 42 -1.80 -7.52 5.88
C TRP A 42 -0.36 -7.58 5.39
N ARG A 43 0.00 -8.68 4.73
CA ARG A 43 1.30 -8.82 4.07
C ARG A 43 1.12 -9.55 2.74
N GLY A 44 1.72 -9.02 1.69
CA GLY A 44 1.66 -9.62 0.37
C GLY A 44 2.66 -9.00 -0.60
N GLU A 45 2.61 -9.48 -1.83
CA GLU A 45 3.39 -8.92 -2.94
C GLU A 45 2.47 -8.13 -3.86
N VAL A 46 2.82 -6.89 -4.12
CA VAL A 46 2.04 -5.97 -4.97
C VAL A 46 2.90 -5.58 -6.16
N THR A 47 2.27 -5.40 -7.31
CA THR A 47 2.89 -4.77 -8.47
C THR A 47 2.30 -3.38 -8.57
N ASN A 48 3.11 -2.37 -8.32
CA ASN A 48 2.72 -0.96 -8.39
C ASN A 48 3.39 -0.29 -9.59
N ARG A 49 2.99 0.95 -9.86
CA ARG A 49 3.51 1.78 -10.95
C ARG A 49 4.06 3.08 -10.40
N ALA A 50 5.34 3.33 -10.67
CA ALA A 50 6.02 4.56 -10.34
C ALA A 50 5.51 5.74 -11.19
N LYS A 51 5.84 6.96 -10.78
CA LYS A 51 5.42 8.20 -11.45
C LYS A 51 5.76 8.24 -12.95
N ASN A 52 6.90 7.67 -13.32
CA ASN A 52 7.39 7.60 -14.71
C ASN A 52 6.70 6.49 -15.53
N GLY A 53 5.79 5.72 -14.94
CA GLY A 53 5.08 4.63 -15.60
C GLY A 53 5.73 3.25 -15.44
N THR A 54 6.93 3.15 -14.86
CA THR A 54 7.62 1.87 -14.62
C THR A 54 6.85 1.04 -13.59
N GLU A 55 6.53 -0.21 -13.93
CA GLU A 55 5.99 -1.16 -12.97
C GLU A 55 7.11 -1.75 -12.11
N TYR A 56 6.87 -1.89 -10.82
CA TYR A 56 7.81 -2.48 -9.87
C TYR A 56 7.06 -3.42 -8.91
N ARG A 57 7.73 -4.50 -8.50
CA ARG A 57 7.19 -5.47 -7.53
C ARG A 57 7.72 -5.13 -6.14
N GLU A 58 6.81 -5.08 -5.18
CA GLU A 58 7.13 -4.78 -3.79
C GLU A 58 6.59 -5.87 -2.88
N ARG A 59 7.33 -6.16 -1.81
CA ARG A 59 6.80 -6.87 -0.66
C ARG A 59 6.26 -5.82 0.31
N LEU A 60 4.95 -5.78 0.48
CA LEU A 60 4.24 -4.77 1.25
C LEU A 60 3.71 -5.39 2.55
N THR A 61 3.93 -4.69 3.67
CA THR A 61 3.29 -4.96 4.96
C THR A 61 2.50 -3.73 5.37
N ILE A 62 1.23 -3.92 5.73
CA ILE A 62 0.34 -2.87 6.22
C ILE A 62 -0.11 -3.25 7.63
N THR A 63 -0.12 -2.29 8.55
CA THR A 63 -0.61 -2.46 9.92
C THR A 63 -1.57 -1.35 10.28
N THR A 64 -2.68 -1.70 10.90
CA THR A 64 -3.69 -0.76 11.40
C THR A 64 -3.17 -0.10 12.68
N ILE A 65 -3.17 1.23 12.72
CA ILE A 65 -2.97 2.02 13.93
C ILE A 65 -4.33 2.14 14.61
N HIS A 66 -4.35 1.87 15.91
CA HIS A 66 -5.54 2.05 16.73
C HIS A 66 -5.33 3.23 17.68
N ASP A 67 -6.40 3.97 17.95
CA ASP A 67 -6.45 4.99 18.98
C ASP A 67 -6.43 4.35 20.39
N PRO A 68 -6.38 5.16 21.48
CA PRO A 68 -6.43 4.63 22.84
C PRO A 68 -7.69 3.84 23.22
N ASP A 69 -8.80 4.05 22.50
CA ASP A 69 -10.07 3.34 22.69
C ASP A 69 -10.13 2.03 21.87
N GLY A 70 -9.08 1.73 21.10
CA GLY A 70 -8.96 0.53 20.28
C GLY A 70 -9.63 0.64 18.91
N LEU A 71 -10.04 1.83 18.47
CA LEU A 71 -10.64 2.05 17.16
C LEU A 71 -9.58 2.33 16.09
N PRO A 72 -9.76 1.87 14.83
CA PRO A 72 -8.83 2.18 13.75
C PRO A 72 -8.71 3.69 13.49
N GLU A 73 -7.51 4.24 13.67
CA GLU A 73 -7.17 5.65 13.41
C GLU A 73 -6.43 5.83 12.08
N GLY A 74 -5.73 4.79 11.61
CA GLY A 74 -5.00 4.85 10.34
C GLY A 74 -4.26 3.57 10.00
N TYR A 75 -3.37 3.66 9.01
CA TYR A 75 -2.57 2.54 8.55
C TYR A 75 -1.13 2.99 8.31
N VAL A 76 -0.17 2.13 8.68
CA VAL A 76 1.24 2.26 8.29
C VAL A 76 1.56 1.20 7.27
N ALA A 77 2.17 1.61 6.16
CA ALA A 77 2.62 0.72 5.09
C ALA A 77 4.15 0.80 4.99
N VAL A 78 4.82 -0.34 5.04
CA VAL A 78 6.25 -0.48 4.78
C VAL A 78 6.45 -1.46 3.66
N PHE A 79 7.26 -1.10 2.67
CA PHE A 79 7.57 -1.98 1.55
C PHE A 79 9.05 -2.00 1.23
N THR A 80 9.46 -3.10 0.60
CA THR A 80 10.76 -3.24 -0.05
C THR A 80 10.54 -3.64 -1.48
N GLU A 81 11.22 -2.99 -2.42
CA GLU A 81 11.30 -3.47 -3.79
C GLU A 81 11.96 -4.86 -3.79
N THR A 82 11.36 -5.80 -4.52
CA THR A 82 11.96 -7.12 -4.71
C THR A 82 12.68 -7.12 -6.05
N ALA A 83 13.98 -7.41 -6.04
CA ALA A 83 14.72 -7.70 -7.26
C ALA A 83 14.03 -8.85 -8.01
N THR A 84 13.88 -8.69 -9.33
CA THR A 84 13.35 -9.74 -10.21
C THR A 84 14.42 -10.81 -10.44
#